data_AF-A0A2P7ZY98-F1
#
_entry.id   AF-A0A2P7ZY98-F1
#
_cell.length_a   1.000
_cell.length_b   1.000
_cell.length_c   1.000
_cell.angle_alpha   90.00
_cell.angle_beta   90.00
_cell.angle_gamma   90.00
#
_symmetry.space_group_name_H-M   'P 1'
#
loop_
_entity.id
_entity.type
_entity.pdbx_description
1 polymer ?
#
loop_
_entity_poly.entity_id
_entity_poly.type
_entity_poly.pdbx_seq_one_letter_code
_entity_poly.pdbx_strand_id
1 'polypeptide(L)'
;MQKMNPEDGRVVGDDAPLPPKKEGSTDEEDEALFEDEPFVVPPFRADNGVNISLGTNVFINCNCIMIDTCRVTIGSRVLIAPNVSFYSGTHPLDPDLRNGTKGPEGGKEITIGDDCWIGGNVTICPGVHIGKGSTVGAGSVVTKDVAEYSVVVGNPARFLRPAPRKTVSAEERQKIYDIAMTPS
;
A
#
# COMPACT_ATOMS: atom_id res chain seq x y z
N MET A 1 -13.57 -10.10 14.00
CA MET A 1 -12.81 -8.90 14.39
C MET A 1 -12.33 -9.10 15.83
N GLN A 2 -11.06 -9.47 16.03
CA GLN A 2 -10.47 -9.48 17.37
C GLN A 2 -10.38 -8.02 17.83
N LYS A 3 -11.00 -7.69 18.96
CA LYS A 3 -10.89 -6.34 19.53
C LYS A 3 -9.46 -6.18 20.03
N MET A 4 -8.78 -5.07 19.74
CA MET A 4 -7.51 -4.74 20.38
C MET A 4 -7.75 -3.70 21.49
N ASN A 5 -7.02 -3.82 22.60
CA ASN A 5 -7.05 -2.87 23.69
C ASN A 5 -6.26 -1.61 23.28
N PRO A 6 -6.88 -0.42 23.30
CA PRO A 6 -6.25 0.82 22.85
C PRO A 6 -5.12 1.34 23.76
N GLU A 7 -4.95 0.81 24.97
CA GLU A 7 -3.89 1.26 25.88
C GLU A 7 -2.58 0.50 25.73
N ASP A 8 -2.63 -0.79 25.38
CA ASP A 8 -1.47 -1.68 25.37
C ASP A 8 -1.27 -2.43 24.04
N GLY A 9 -2.17 -2.21 23.06
CA GLY A 9 -2.10 -2.85 21.74
C GLY A 9 -2.36 -4.35 21.74
N ARG A 10 -2.76 -4.94 22.88
CA ARG A 10 -3.01 -6.38 22.99
C ARG A 10 -4.36 -6.76 22.41
N VAL A 11 -4.48 -7.98 21.90
CA VAL A 11 -5.79 -8.55 21.57
C VAL A 11 -6.60 -8.71 22.86
N VAL A 12 -7.79 -8.11 22.91
CA VAL A 12 -8.71 -8.19 24.04
C VAL A 12 -9.03 -9.65 24.33
N GLY A 13 -8.67 -10.10 25.54
CA GLY A 13 -8.87 -11.47 26.00
C GLY A 13 -7.74 -12.45 25.65
N ASP A 14 -6.63 -11.96 25.10
CA ASP A 14 -5.39 -12.73 24.97
C ASP A 14 -4.46 -12.43 26.15
N ASP A 15 -4.61 -13.22 27.21
CA ASP A 15 -3.76 -13.18 28.40
C ASP A 15 -2.50 -14.05 28.23
N ALA A 16 -2.24 -14.58 27.02
CA ALA A 16 -1.04 -15.36 26.77
C ALA A 16 0.19 -14.47 27.02
N PRO A 17 1.16 -14.93 27.84
CA PRO A 17 2.41 -14.22 27.97
C PRO A 17 3.06 -14.15 26.58
N LEU A 18 3.67 -13.00 26.27
CA LEU A 18 4.50 -12.89 25.08
C LEU A 18 5.52 -14.04 25.11
N PRO A 19 5.81 -14.69 23.97
CA PRO A 19 6.85 -15.69 23.91
C PRO A 19 8.15 -15.08 24.48
N PRO A 20 8.90 -15.83 25.30
CA PRO A 20 10.10 -15.31 25.93
C PRO A 20 11.08 -14.82 24.86
N LYS A 21 11.69 -13.65 25.10
CA LYS A 21 12.78 -13.16 24.24
C LYS A 21 13.84 -14.25 24.15
N LYS A 22 14.34 -14.51 22.94
CA LYS A 22 15.39 -15.51 22.74
C LYS A 22 16.61 -15.12 23.58
N GLU A 23 17.07 -16.02 24.44
CA GLU A 23 18.15 -15.73 25.37
C GLU A 23 19.43 -15.40 24.60
N GLY A 24 19.98 -14.20 24.83
CA GLY A 24 21.17 -13.71 24.16
C GLY A 24 20.95 -12.94 22.84
N SER A 25 19.71 -12.68 22.39
CA SER A 25 19.50 -11.81 21.22
C SER A 25 19.69 -10.34 21.56
N THR A 26 20.48 -9.63 20.74
CA THR A 26 20.60 -8.17 20.80
C THR A 26 19.41 -7.52 20.08
N ASP A 27 19.14 -6.25 20.39
CA ASP A 27 18.10 -5.49 19.67
C ASP A 27 18.45 -5.37 18.16
N GLU A 28 19.73 -5.29 17.81
CA GLU A 28 20.19 -5.30 16.41
C GLU A 28 19.88 -6.64 15.70
N GLU A 29 20.06 -7.77 16.40
CA GLU A 29 19.74 -9.09 15.85
C GLU A 29 18.24 -9.28 15.68
N ASP A 30 17.43 -8.72 16.58
CA ASP A 30 15.97 -8.75 16.47
C ASP A 30 15.47 -7.86 15.32
N GLU A 31 16.01 -6.64 15.17
CA GLU A 31 15.67 -5.73 14.06
C GLU A 31 16.07 -6.32 12.70
N ALA A 32 17.21 -7.00 12.63
CA ALA A 32 17.66 -7.67 11.41
C ALA A 32 16.68 -8.76 10.93
N LEU A 33 15.85 -9.34 11.81
CA LEU A 33 14.81 -10.30 11.41
C LEU A 33 13.69 -9.65 10.59
N PHE A 34 13.51 -8.33 10.73
CA PHE A 34 12.42 -7.57 10.10
C PHE A 34 12.90 -6.63 8.99
N GLU A 35 14.19 -6.66 8.63
CA GLU A 35 14.81 -5.75 7.64
C GLU A 35 14.04 -5.72 6.29
N ASP A 36 13.53 -6.88 5.88
CA ASP A 36 12.78 -7.04 4.63
C ASP A 36 11.26 -7.16 4.83
N GLU A 37 10.76 -7.05 6.06
CA GLU A 37 9.33 -7.11 6.34
C GLU A 37 8.65 -5.77 6.00
N PRO A 38 7.34 -5.79 5.65
CA PRO A 38 6.59 -4.56 5.41
C PRO A 38 6.54 -3.65 6.63
N PHE A 39 6.83 -2.37 6.45
CA PHE A 39 6.69 -1.35 7.48
C PHE A 39 5.41 -0.55 7.25
N VAL A 40 4.51 -0.56 8.25
CA VAL A 40 3.20 0.11 8.17
C VAL A 40 3.09 1.16 9.26
N VAL A 41 3.03 2.42 8.85
CA VAL A 41 2.86 3.56 9.77
C VAL A 41 1.39 3.69 10.15
N PRO A 42 1.04 3.68 11.45
CA PRO A 42 -0.34 3.87 11.88
C PRO A 42 -0.81 5.34 11.70
N PRO A 43 -2.12 5.58 11.59
CA PRO A 43 -3.17 4.57 11.56
C PRO A 43 -3.28 3.94 10.15
N PHE A 44 -3.50 2.63 10.13
CA PHE A 44 -3.85 1.85 8.95
C PHE A 44 -5.25 1.27 9.16
N ARG A 45 -6.09 1.27 8.11
CA ARG A 45 -7.42 0.68 8.18
C ARG A 45 -7.63 -0.29 7.03
N ALA A 46 -8.05 -1.50 7.37
CA ALA A 46 -8.56 -2.48 6.41
C ALA A 46 -10.02 -2.80 6.75
N ASP A 47 -10.79 -3.23 5.75
CA ASP A 47 -12.16 -3.69 5.95
C ASP A 47 -12.17 -5.08 6.62
N ASN A 48 -11.45 -6.03 6.01
CA ASN A 48 -11.27 -7.40 6.51
C ASN A 48 -9.83 -7.66 6.98
N GLY A 49 -8.85 -7.16 6.24
CA GLY A 49 -7.41 -7.34 6.47
C GLY A 49 -6.82 -8.65 5.94
N VAL A 50 -7.61 -9.72 5.87
CA VAL A 50 -7.16 -11.06 5.42
C VAL A 50 -6.97 -11.17 3.90
N ASN A 51 -7.51 -10.24 3.12
CA ASN A 51 -7.42 -10.25 1.66
C ASN A 51 -6.23 -9.41 1.15
N ILE A 52 -5.38 -8.92 2.05
CA ILE A 52 -4.24 -8.08 1.74
C ILE A 52 -2.97 -8.94 1.73
N SER A 53 -2.17 -8.80 0.68
CA SER A 53 -0.89 -9.48 0.55
C SER A 53 0.19 -8.47 0.17
N LEU A 54 1.28 -8.46 0.94
CA LEU A 54 2.42 -7.56 0.77
C LEU A 54 3.66 -8.37 0.41
N GLY A 55 4.44 -7.87 -0.54
CA GLY A 55 5.79 -8.36 -0.81
C GLY A 55 6.79 -7.85 0.23
N THR A 56 8.05 -8.17 0.02
CA THR A 56 9.14 -7.71 0.89
C THR A 56 9.45 -6.22 0.71
N ASN A 57 9.93 -5.60 1.79
CA ASN A 57 10.47 -4.25 1.80
C ASN A 57 9.44 -3.20 1.32
N VAL A 58 8.18 -3.39 1.71
CA VAL A 58 7.07 -2.48 1.41
C VAL A 58 6.95 -1.44 2.50
N PHE A 59 6.76 -0.18 2.13
CA PHE A 59 6.51 0.90 3.09
C PHE A 59 5.12 1.49 2.85
N ILE A 60 4.28 1.46 3.88
CA ILE A 60 2.94 2.06 3.89
C ILE A 60 2.92 3.20 4.89
N ASN A 61 2.76 4.42 4.40
CA ASN A 61 2.68 5.60 5.25
C ASN A 61 1.27 5.75 5.87
N CYS A 62 1.14 6.72 6.78
CA CYS A 62 -0.01 6.87 7.64
C CYS A 62 -1.33 7.14 6.89
N ASN A 63 -2.44 6.83 7.55
CA ASN A 63 -3.80 7.00 7.06
C ASN A 63 -4.12 6.24 5.76
N CYS A 64 -3.39 5.15 5.48
CA CYS A 64 -3.74 4.28 4.37
C CYS A 64 -5.03 3.51 4.69
N ILE A 65 -5.94 3.44 3.71
CA ILE A 65 -7.21 2.71 3.80
C ILE A 65 -7.27 1.66 2.69
N MET A 66 -7.54 0.41 3.06
CA MET A 66 -7.74 -0.69 2.11
C MET A 66 -9.11 -1.32 2.32
N ILE A 67 -10.05 -1.05 1.44
CA ILE A 67 -11.33 -1.77 1.38
C ILE A 67 -11.08 -3.04 0.57
N ASP A 68 -10.78 -4.12 1.27
CA ASP A 68 -10.35 -5.41 0.74
C ASP A 68 -11.51 -6.42 0.64
N THR A 69 -12.67 -5.98 0.14
CA THR A 69 -13.79 -6.85 -0.30
C THR A 69 -13.30 -7.96 -1.25
N CYS A 70 -12.33 -7.64 -2.11
CA CYS A 70 -11.58 -8.58 -2.94
C CYS A 70 -10.08 -8.41 -2.66
N ARG A 71 -9.28 -9.34 -3.19
CA ARG A 71 -7.85 -9.37 -2.95
C ARG A 71 -7.14 -8.07 -3.35
N VAL A 72 -6.26 -7.59 -2.47
CA VAL A 72 -5.31 -6.52 -2.74
C VAL A 72 -3.90 -7.09 -2.64
N THR A 73 -3.20 -7.12 -3.76
CA THR A 73 -1.83 -7.65 -3.84
C THR A 73 -0.85 -6.53 -4.14
N ILE A 74 0.15 -6.39 -3.29
CA ILE A 74 1.22 -5.40 -3.41
C ILE A 74 2.54 -6.16 -3.54
N GLY A 75 3.28 -5.90 -4.62
CA GLY A 75 4.60 -6.48 -4.87
C GLY A 75 5.67 -5.98 -3.90
N SER A 76 6.93 -6.28 -4.21
CA SER A 76 8.06 -5.91 -3.36
C SER A 76 8.56 -4.49 -3.62
N ARG A 77 9.19 -3.86 -2.61
CA ARG A 77 9.82 -2.53 -2.71
C ARG A 77 8.83 -1.43 -3.15
N VAL A 78 7.56 -1.60 -2.79
CA VAL A 78 6.51 -0.61 -3.08
C VAL A 78 6.48 0.43 -1.96
N LEU A 79 6.47 1.70 -2.35
CA LEU A 79 6.34 2.81 -1.41
C LEU A 79 4.97 3.47 -1.58
N ILE A 80 4.20 3.55 -0.49
CA ILE A 80 2.86 4.14 -0.45
C ILE A 80 2.92 5.34 0.49
N ALA A 81 2.65 6.52 -0.06
CA ALA A 81 2.63 7.78 0.67
C ALA A 81 1.35 7.93 1.53
N PRO A 82 1.21 9.00 2.33
CA PRO A 82 0.07 9.15 3.24
C PRO A 82 -1.28 9.25 2.54
N ASN A 83 -2.35 8.86 3.25
CA ASN A 83 -3.75 9.02 2.83
C ASN A 83 -4.12 8.32 1.51
N VAL A 84 -3.43 7.24 1.16
CA VAL A 84 -3.77 6.44 -0.04
C VAL A 84 -4.93 5.51 0.26
N SER A 85 -5.86 5.38 -0.69
CA SER A 85 -7.05 4.55 -0.57
C SER A 85 -7.15 3.52 -1.68
N PHE A 86 -7.32 2.26 -1.31
CA PHE A 86 -7.54 1.13 -2.21
C PHE A 86 -8.98 0.65 -2.06
N TYR A 87 -9.74 0.68 -3.15
CA TYR A 87 -11.15 0.27 -3.15
C TYR A 87 -11.35 -0.92 -4.06
N SER A 88 -11.32 -2.14 -3.51
CA SER A 88 -11.64 -3.35 -4.28
C SER A 88 -13.15 -3.59 -4.37
N GLY A 89 -13.93 -3.11 -3.39
CA GLY A 89 -15.38 -3.20 -3.35
C GLY A 89 -16.10 -2.18 -4.25
N THR A 90 -17.31 -2.53 -4.68
CA THR A 90 -18.21 -1.68 -5.47
C THR A 90 -19.67 -2.06 -5.27
N HIS A 91 -20.57 -1.20 -5.74
CA HIS A 91 -22.02 -1.42 -5.69
C HIS A 91 -22.66 -1.18 -7.06
N PRO A 92 -23.84 -1.78 -7.32
CA PRO A 92 -24.61 -1.46 -8.51
C PRO A 92 -24.86 0.05 -8.66
N LEU A 93 -24.72 0.54 -9.89
CA LEU A 93 -25.04 1.93 -10.24
C LEU A 93 -26.55 2.19 -10.26
N ASP A 94 -27.34 1.18 -10.56
CA ASP A 94 -28.79 1.20 -10.42
C ASP A 94 -29.15 1.26 -8.92
N PRO A 95 -29.82 2.34 -8.44
CA PRO A 95 -30.18 2.50 -7.04
C PRO A 95 -31.20 1.46 -6.56
N ASP A 96 -32.10 0.97 -7.43
CA ASP A 96 -33.11 -0.03 -7.07
C ASP A 96 -32.45 -1.39 -6.84
N LEU A 97 -31.44 -1.73 -7.66
CA LEU A 97 -30.60 -2.91 -7.42
C LEU A 97 -29.69 -2.74 -6.21
N ARG A 98 -29.14 -1.54 -5.98
CA ARG A 98 -28.28 -1.27 -4.82
C ARG A 98 -29.02 -1.43 -3.50
N ASN A 99 -30.31 -1.06 -3.44
CA ASN A 99 -31.21 -1.32 -2.31
C ASN A 99 -30.61 -1.03 -0.91
N GLY A 100 -29.81 0.04 -0.78
CA GLY A 100 -29.14 0.40 0.47
C GLY A 100 -28.29 -0.74 1.04
N THR A 101 -28.48 -1.07 2.32
CA THR A 101 -27.77 -2.17 3.01
C THR A 101 -28.34 -3.56 2.71
N LYS A 102 -29.38 -3.65 1.88
CA LYS A 102 -30.04 -4.93 1.51
C LYS A 102 -29.68 -5.40 0.11
N GLY A 103 -28.99 -4.59 -0.68
CA GLY A 103 -28.54 -4.98 -2.02
C GLY A 103 -27.14 -5.59 -2.02
N PRO A 104 -26.68 -6.05 -3.19
CA PRO A 104 -25.43 -6.74 -3.31
C PRO A 104 -24.25 -5.77 -3.23
N GLU A 105 -23.16 -6.28 -2.67
CA GLU A 105 -21.80 -5.77 -2.86
C GLU A 105 -21.10 -6.65 -3.90
N GLY A 106 -20.25 -6.04 -4.71
CA GLY A 106 -19.32 -6.75 -5.59
C GLY A 106 -17.93 -6.19 -5.42
N GLY A 107 -16.98 -6.70 -6.21
CA GLY A 107 -15.64 -6.16 -6.20
C GLY A 107 -14.77 -6.75 -7.29
N LYS A 108 -13.56 -6.20 -7.42
CA LYS A 108 -12.52 -6.70 -8.29
C LYS A 108 -11.16 -6.51 -7.64
N GLU A 109 -10.29 -7.47 -7.82
CA GLU A 109 -8.95 -7.48 -7.25
C GLU A 109 -8.12 -6.27 -7.71
N ILE A 110 -7.23 -5.80 -6.83
CA ILE A 110 -6.26 -4.75 -7.15
C ILE A 110 -4.86 -5.36 -7.05
N THR A 111 -4.04 -5.11 -8.06
CA THR A 111 -2.64 -5.57 -8.08
C THR A 111 -1.69 -4.40 -8.29
N ILE A 112 -0.69 -4.27 -7.42
CA ILE A 112 0.42 -3.32 -7.56
C ILE A 112 1.70 -4.12 -7.78
N GLY A 113 2.37 -3.91 -8.91
CA GLY A 113 3.64 -4.55 -9.22
C GLY A 113 4.79 -4.00 -8.37
N ASP A 114 5.93 -4.70 -8.41
CA ASP A 114 7.13 -4.32 -7.67
C ASP A 114 7.61 -2.90 -7.99
N ASP A 115 8.42 -2.31 -7.12
CA ASP A 115 9.13 -1.05 -7.35
C ASP A 115 8.20 0.16 -7.65
N CYS A 116 6.91 0.05 -7.33
CA CYS A 116 5.97 1.15 -7.56
C CYS A 116 6.06 2.21 -6.47
N TRP A 117 5.80 3.46 -6.84
CA TRP A 117 5.59 4.56 -5.90
C TRP A 117 4.20 5.14 -6.06
N ILE A 118 3.42 5.10 -4.98
CA ILE A 118 2.05 5.64 -4.92
C ILE A 118 2.09 6.93 -4.11
N GLY A 119 1.89 8.06 -4.79
CA GLY A 119 1.88 9.39 -4.20
C GLY A 119 0.73 9.61 -3.21
N GLY A 120 0.86 10.64 -2.37
CA GLY A 120 -0.09 10.88 -1.29
C GLY A 120 -1.49 11.21 -1.81
N ASN A 121 -2.52 10.89 -1.04
CA ASN A 121 -3.92 11.16 -1.40
C ASN A 121 -4.37 10.53 -2.73
N VAL A 122 -3.76 9.40 -3.13
CA VAL A 122 -4.18 8.64 -4.32
C VAL A 122 -5.37 7.73 -3.98
N THR A 123 -6.29 7.58 -4.93
CA THR A 123 -7.35 6.57 -4.90
C THR A 123 -7.16 5.55 -6.01
N ILE A 124 -7.24 4.26 -5.69
CA ILE A 124 -7.15 3.15 -6.65
C ILE A 124 -8.49 2.41 -6.67
N CYS A 125 -9.13 2.40 -7.84
CA CYS A 125 -10.47 1.83 -8.04
C CYS A 125 -10.45 0.31 -8.25
N PRO A 126 -11.62 -0.36 -8.18
CA PRO A 126 -11.71 -1.81 -8.32
C PRO A 126 -11.15 -2.33 -9.65
N GLY A 127 -10.39 -3.43 -9.59
CA GLY A 127 -9.92 -4.13 -10.80
C GLY A 127 -8.65 -3.57 -11.43
N VAL A 128 -8.04 -2.56 -10.81
CA VAL A 128 -6.85 -1.89 -11.35
C VAL A 128 -5.58 -2.72 -11.11
N HIS A 129 -4.79 -2.86 -12.18
CA HIS A 129 -3.44 -3.37 -12.16
C HIS A 129 -2.45 -2.24 -12.43
N ILE A 130 -1.55 -1.97 -11.49
CA ILE A 130 -0.45 -1.01 -11.65
C ILE A 130 0.83 -1.79 -11.94
N GLY A 131 1.33 -1.69 -13.17
CA GLY A 131 2.51 -2.41 -13.62
C GLY A 131 3.78 -1.98 -12.88
N LYS A 132 4.72 -2.90 -12.78
CA LYS A 132 6.03 -2.76 -12.12
C LYS A 132 6.73 -1.43 -12.42
N GLY A 133 7.37 -0.84 -11.41
CA GLY A 133 8.22 0.35 -11.54
C GLY A 133 7.47 1.61 -11.93
N SER A 134 6.13 1.63 -11.75
CA SER A 134 5.29 2.77 -12.10
C SER A 134 5.16 3.75 -10.93
N THR A 135 4.92 5.01 -11.27
CA THR A 135 4.66 6.08 -10.30
C THR A 135 3.26 6.64 -10.52
N VAL A 136 2.48 6.72 -9.44
CA VAL A 136 1.21 7.44 -9.43
C VAL A 136 1.42 8.75 -8.69
N GLY A 137 1.24 9.89 -9.37
CA GLY A 137 1.39 11.20 -8.74
C GLY A 137 0.32 11.45 -7.67
N ALA A 138 0.64 12.29 -6.70
CA ALA A 138 -0.25 12.63 -5.60
C ALA A 138 -1.62 13.17 -6.08
N GLY A 139 -2.68 12.85 -5.34
CA GLY A 139 -4.06 13.29 -5.62
C GLY A 139 -4.72 12.59 -6.82
N SER A 140 -4.10 11.55 -7.39
CA SER A 140 -4.64 10.88 -8.58
C SER A 140 -5.75 9.88 -8.25
N VAL A 141 -6.71 9.72 -9.17
CA VAL A 141 -7.75 8.67 -9.09
C VAL A 141 -7.55 7.68 -10.23
N VAL A 142 -7.00 6.51 -9.89
CA VAL A 142 -6.65 5.46 -10.85
C VAL A 142 -7.87 4.59 -11.12
N THR A 143 -8.42 4.73 -12.32
CA THR A 143 -9.66 4.06 -12.77
C THR A 143 -9.42 2.98 -13.83
N LYS A 144 -8.18 2.83 -14.30
CA LYS A 144 -7.75 1.89 -15.35
C LYS A 144 -6.35 1.41 -15.06
N ASP A 145 -5.99 0.26 -15.63
CA ASP A 145 -4.65 -0.30 -15.52
C ASP A 145 -3.57 0.68 -15.98
N VAL A 146 -2.42 0.58 -15.32
CA VAL A 146 -1.23 1.38 -15.59
C VAL A 146 -0.17 0.44 -16.14
N ALA A 147 0.32 0.71 -17.35
CA ALA A 147 1.41 -0.06 -17.93
C ALA A 147 2.69 0.07 -17.10
N GLU A 148 3.54 -0.95 -17.10
CA GLU A 148 4.81 -0.95 -16.39
C GLU A 148 5.67 0.27 -16.74
N TYR A 149 6.46 0.72 -15.77
CA TYR A 149 7.41 1.83 -15.92
C TYR A 149 6.75 3.11 -16.44
N SER A 150 5.54 3.41 -15.97
CA SER A 150 4.80 4.60 -16.35
C SER A 150 4.68 5.57 -15.19
N VAL A 151 4.69 6.86 -15.48
CA VAL A 151 4.24 7.91 -14.56
C VAL A 151 2.83 8.31 -14.98
N VAL A 152 1.87 8.16 -14.07
CA VAL A 152 0.48 8.59 -14.28
C VAL A 152 0.09 9.64 -13.26
N VAL A 153 -0.73 10.62 -13.65
CA VAL A 153 -1.20 11.70 -12.77
C VAL A 153 -2.65 12.08 -13.08
N GLY A 154 -3.33 12.70 -12.11
CA GLY A 154 -4.60 13.38 -12.30
C GLY A 154 -5.84 12.57 -11.87
N ASN A 155 -7.00 13.22 -11.95
CA ASN A 155 -8.29 12.64 -11.63
C ASN A 155 -9.26 12.85 -12.82
N PRO A 156 -9.57 11.81 -13.60
CA PRO A 156 -9.02 10.46 -13.53
C PRO A 156 -7.55 10.41 -14.01
N ALA A 157 -6.77 9.46 -13.48
CA ALA A 157 -5.34 9.32 -13.77
C ALA A 157 -5.10 9.06 -15.26
N ARG A 158 -4.09 9.73 -15.82
CA ARG A 158 -3.65 9.58 -17.21
C ARG A 158 -2.14 9.44 -17.27
N PHE A 159 -1.67 8.72 -18.27
CA PHE A 159 -0.25 8.66 -18.59
C PHE A 159 0.32 10.06 -18.80
N LEU A 160 1.40 10.37 -18.09
CA LEU A 160 2.15 11.60 -18.23
C LEU A 160 3.40 11.36 -19.08
N ARG A 161 4.20 10.36 -18.69
CA ARG A 161 5.48 10.03 -19.32
C ARG A 161 5.99 8.66 -18.84
N PRO A 162 7.00 8.08 -19.50
CA PRO A 162 7.71 6.93 -18.96
C PRO A 162 8.42 7.27 -17.63
N ALA A 163 8.48 6.29 -16.74
CA ALA A 163 9.31 6.35 -15.55
C ALA A 163 10.80 6.36 -15.96
N PRO A 164 11.65 7.15 -15.29
CA PRO A 164 13.09 7.12 -15.54
C PRO A 164 13.63 5.72 -15.25
N ARG A 165 14.36 5.11 -16.19
CA ARG A 165 14.98 3.79 -16.03
C ARG A 165 16.45 3.89 -16.37
N LYS A 166 17.35 3.28 -15.56
CA LYS A 166 18.78 2.91 -15.80
C LYS A 166 19.59 3.65 -16.91
N THR A 167 19.26 4.88 -17.27
CA THR A 167 19.94 5.72 -18.26
C THR A 167 20.77 6.80 -17.59
N VAL A 168 20.60 6.97 -16.28
CA VAL A 168 21.43 7.84 -15.44
C VAL A 168 22.68 7.07 -15.02
N SER A 169 23.84 7.68 -15.22
CA SER A 169 25.14 7.11 -14.84
C SER A 169 25.18 6.82 -13.33
N ALA A 170 26.13 5.99 -12.89
CA ALA A 170 26.33 5.76 -11.45
C ALA A 170 26.58 7.07 -10.71
N GLU A 171 27.29 8.01 -11.33
CA GLU A 171 27.56 9.33 -10.73
C GLU A 171 26.29 10.18 -10.67
N GLU A 172 25.44 10.16 -11.69
CA GLU A 172 24.15 10.88 -11.67
C GLU A 172 23.20 10.29 -10.62
N ARG A 173 23.19 8.96 -10.44
CA ARG A 173 22.45 8.31 -9.36
C ARG A 173 22.95 8.76 -8.00
N GLN A 174 24.27 8.76 -7.79
CA GLN A 174 24.85 9.20 -6.52
C GLN A 174 24.47 10.65 -6.23
N LYS A 175 24.55 11.54 -7.23
CA LYS A 175 24.10 12.93 -7.09
C LYS A 175 22.62 13.03 -6.70
N ILE A 176 21.74 12.24 -7.32
CA ILE A 176 20.31 12.22 -6.96
C ILE A 176 20.13 11.75 -5.51
N TYR A 177 20.85 10.71 -5.09
CA TYR A 177 20.83 10.23 -3.71
C TYR A 177 21.31 11.30 -2.73
N ASP A 178 22.44 11.95 -3.01
CA ASP A 178 23.00 12.99 -2.15
C ASP A 178 22.03 14.16 -1.99
N ILE A 179 21.39 14.59 -3.08
CA ILE A 179 20.34 15.63 -3.06
C ILE A 179 19.14 15.20 -2.23
N ALA A 180 18.66 13.96 -2.42
CA ALA A 180 17.49 13.46 -1.69
C ALA A 180 17.76 13.28 -0.18
N MET A 181 19.02 13.04 0.20
CA MET A 181 19.44 12.84 1.59
C MET A 181 19.93 14.12 2.26
N THR A 182 19.98 15.26 1.55
CA THR A 182 20.29 16.54 2.17
C THR A 182 19.05 17.01 2.95
N PRO A 183 19.13 17.26 4.28
CA PRO A 183 17.99 17.76 5.04
C PRO A 183 17.51 19.09 4.44
N SER A 184 16.21 19.19 4.16
CA SER A 184 15.54 20.42 3.70
C SER A 184 15.55 21.51 4.76
#